data_AF-A0A965WVR6-F1
#
_entry.id   AF-A0A965WVR6-F1
#
_cell.length_a   1.000
_cell.length_b   1.000
_cell.length_c   1.000
_cell.angle_alpha   90.00
_cell.angle_beta   90.00
_cell.angle_gamma   90.00
#
_symmetry.space_group_name_H-M   'P 1'
#
loop_
_entity.id
_entity.type
_entity.pdbx_description
1 polymer ?
#
loop_
_entity_poly.entity_id
_entity_poly.type
_entity_poly.pdbx_seq_one_letter_code
_entity_poly.pdbx_strand_id
1 'polypeptide(L)'
;MAKAIVRFLGSTHKTAEQYPMNERNLCMQDKQVRKKRKKWPWILLCAILVLAVALFAGMRGRVSSSYQEEIAKKRDISTYYSFSGNLTPVTDKQQTAKEALKVKELYVEEGDVVDEGQALLRASDGTRVYAICTGTVETLSVEKDDQLQPGSPIARIVDYDTLEVSVDVDEYDVDALSLGKEGEVYINAIDKTVPGRVSEISRSATVTGGVSYYAVKLEIGADESIRSGMSADVNVLKDQALSAVSLPVKALSYDEYNKPFVLVKENDKMVTRAVTLGVSDGLNVQILSGVSQGESIYYTANDMLRFFAMQRDMRSSMQQSMGN
;
A
#
# COMPACT_ATOMS: atom_id res chain seq x y z
N MET A 1 -1.22 60.81 -35.44
CA MET A 1 0.17 60.95 -35.93
C MET A 1 0.57 59.60 -36.50
N ALA A 2 0.49 59.38 -37.83
CA ALA A 2 1.58 59.61 -38.80
C ALA A 2 2.90 58.96 -38.33
N LYS A 3 3.63 58.11 -39.08
CA LYS A 3 3.62 57.76 -40.51
C LYS A 3 4.72 56.67 -40.72
N ALA A 4 4.61 55.90 -41.81
CA ALA A 4 5.73 55.46 -42.69
C ALA A 4 6.67 54.32 -42.22
N ILE A 5 7.21 53.39 -43.03
CA ILE A 5 7.29 53.14 -44.50
C ILE A 5 7.92 51.70 -44.64
N VAL A 6 7.34 50.69 -45.31
CA VAL A 6 7.39 50.26 -46.74
C VAL A 6 8.19 48.95 -47.02
N ARG A 7 7.46 47.94 -47.56
CA ARG A 7 7.73 46.94 -48.65
C ARG A 7 8.98 46.01 -48.55
N PHE A 8 8.99 44.76 -49.04
CA PHE A 8 8.45 44.25 -50.32
C PHE A 8 8.45 42.69 -50.43
N LEU A 9 7.49 42.18 -51.22
CA LEU A 9 7.36 40.90 -51.97
C LEU A 9 7.45 39.54 -51.23
N GLY A 10 6.60 38.54 -51.51
CA GLY A 10 5.55 38.35 -52.53
C GLY A 10 5.25 36.84 -52.64
N SER A 11 3.99 36.39 -52.55
CA SER A 11 3.13 35.99 -53.70
C SER A 11 2.95 34.45 -53.71
N THR A 12 1.81 33.77 -53.92
CA THR A 12 0.38 34.04 -54.18
C THR A 12 -0.29 32.64 -54.20
N HIS A 13 -1.31 32.37 -53.38
CA HIS A 13 -2.76 32.37 -53.67
C HIS A 13 -3.35 31.17 -54.47
N LYS A 14 -4.36 30.55 -53.82
CA LYS A 14 -5.52 29.79 -54.35
C LYS A 14 -6.23 30.60 -55.46
N THR A 15 -7.02 30.07 -56.39
CA THR A 15 -8.34 29.40 -56.20
C THR A 15 -8.90 28.94 -57.56
N ALA A 16 -9.71 27.87 -57.52
CA ALA A 16 -10.86 27.41 -58.33
C ALA A 16 -11.20 27.90 -59.77
N GLU A 17 -11.86 26.97 -60.49
CA GLU A 17 -13.13 27.12 -61.26
C GLU A 17 -13.12 26.88 -62.81
N GLN A 18 -13.58 25.67 -63.17
CA GLN A 18 -14.65 25.28 -64.13
C GLN A 18 -14.58 25.53 -65.67
N TYR A 19 -14.58 24.38 -66.39
CA TYR A 19 -15.13 23.97 -67.72
C TYR A 19 -15.52 25.00 -68.81
N PRO A 20 -15.30 24.67 -70.11
CA PRO A 20 -16.33 23.93 -70.87
C PRO A 20 -15.81 22.89 -71.89
N MET A 21 -16.76 22.04 -72.31
CA MET A 21 -16.70 20.99 -73.33
C MET A 21 -16.46 21.56 -74.75
N ASN A 22 -15.72 20.86 -75.62
CA ASN A 22 -16.17 20.59 -77.00
C ASN A 22 -15.44 19.40 -77.65
N GLU A 23 -16.16 18.77 -78.58
CA GLU A 23 -15.76 17.68 -79.44
C GLU A 23 -15.01 18.18 -80.68
N ARG A 24 -14.06 17.37 -81.18
CA ARG A 24 -13.92 17.09 -82.62
C ARG A 24 -12.91 15.97 -82.89
N ASN A 25 -13.40 14.88 -83.49
CA ASN A 25 -12.59 13.84 -84.13
C ASN A 25 -11.95 14.37 -85.42
N LEU A 26 -10.74 13.88 -85.77
CA LEU A 26 -10.40 13.34 -87.10
C LEU A 26 -8.90 12.95 -87.20
N CYS A 27 -8.68 11.63 -87.22
CA CYS A 27 -7.83 10.87 -88.15
C CYS A 27 -6.42 11.39 -88.52
N MET A 28 -5.39 10.61 -88.16
CA MET A 28 -4.40 10.08 -89.11
C MET A 28 -3.83 8.77 -88.55
N GLN A 29 -3.79 7.76 -89.42
CA GLN A 29 -3.41 6.37 -89.16
C GLN A 29 -1.91 6.24 -88.87
N ASP A 30 -1.53 5.35 -87.94
CA ASP A 30 -0.32 4.53 -88.16
C ASP A 30 -0.43 3.14 -87.50
N LYS A 31 0.32 2.22 -88.07
CA LYS A 31 0.08 0.79 -88.23
C LYS A 31 0.14 -0.07 -86.97
N GLN A 32 -0.63 -1.17 -87.03
CA GLN A 32 -0.62 -2.26 -86.07
C GLN A 32 0.73 -2.99 -85.99
N VAL A 33 1.17 -3.28 -84.75
CA VAL A 33 1.96 -4.48 -84.44
C VAL A 33 1.26 -5.24 -83.31
N ARG A 34 0.59 -6.35 -83.65
CA ARG A 34 0.00 -7.30 -82.69
C ARG A 34 1.10 -7.95 -81.85
N LYS A 35 1.36 -7.48 -80.63
CA LYS A 35 2.05 -8.29 -79.60
C LYS A 35 0.99 -9.15 -78.88
N LYS A 36 1.03 -10.47 -79.12
CA LYS A 36 0.27 -11.46 -78.34
C LYS A 36 0.50 -11.19 -76.84
N ARG A 37 -0.56 -10.85 -76.11
CA ARG A 37 -0.54 -10.72 -74.64
C ARG A 37 -0.17 -12.08 -74.05
N LYS A 38 1.12 -12.28 -73.74
CA LYS A 38 1.59 -13.45 -72.98
C LYS A 38 0.91 -13.39 -71.61
N LYS A 39 0.16 -14.43 -71.24
CA LYS A 39 -0.60 -14.53 -69.97
C LYS A 39 0.29 -14.76 -68.74
N TRP A 40 1.61 -14.89 -68.93
CA TRP A 40 2.59 -15.12 -67.87
C TRP A 40 2.67 -14.07 -66.76
N PRO A 41 2.47 -12.74 -66.98
CA PRO A 41 2.48 -11.79 -65.87
C PRO A 41 1.28 -12.01 -64.94
N TRP A 42 0.13 -12.49 -65.44
CA TRP A 42 -1.03 -12.83 -64.61
C TRP A 42 -0.81 -14.13 -63.82
N ILE A 43 -0.12 -15.12 -64.41
CA ILE A 43 0.23 -16.37 -63.71
C ILE A 43 1.22 -16.10 -62.58
N LEU A 44 2.22 -15.23 -62.80
CA LEU A 44 3.16 -14.80 -61.76
C LEU A 44 2.46 -14.03 -60.64
N LEU A 45 1.52 -13.14 -60.97
CA LEU A 45 0.75 -12.38 -59.98
C LEU A 45 -0.15 -13.30 -59.13
N CYS A 46 -0.81 -14.28 -59.74
CA CYS A 46 -1.57 -15.30 -59.01
C CYS A 46 -0.66 -16.19 -58.16
N ALA A 47 0.51 -16.59 -58.65
CA ALA A 47 1.46 -17.38 -57.88
C ALA A 47 2.01 -16.61 -56.67
N ILE A 48 2.32 -15.32 -56.83
CA ILE A 48 2.74 -14.43 -55.74
C ILE A 48 1.60 -14.23 -54.74
N LEU A 49 0.36 -14.08 -55.20
CA LEU A 49 -0.79 -13.92 -54.33
C LEU A 49 -1.11 -15.21 -53.55
N VAL A 50 -0.96 -16.37 -54.17
CA VAL A 50 -1.08 -17.68 -53.50
C VAL A 50 0.08 -17.90 -52.52
N LEU A 51 1.31 -17.52 -52.86
CA LEU A 51 2.46 -17.54 -51.95
C LEU A 51 2.28 -16.56 -50.79
N ALA A 52 1.72 -15.37 -51.04
CA ALA A 52 1.41 -14.39 -50.01
C ALA A 52 0.29 -14.89 -49.10
N VAL A 53 -0.76 -15.52 -49.64
CA VAL A 53 -1.83 -16.13 -48.84
C VAL A 53 -1.32 -17.37 -48.09
N ALA A 54 -0.41 -18.16 -48.66
CA ALA A 54 0.20 -19.31 -48.00
C ALA A 54 1.20 -18.89 -46.92
N LEU A 55 1.98 -17.82 -47.13
CA LEU A 55 2.82 -17.19 -46.12
C LEU A 55 1.98 -16.55 -45.03
N PHE A 56 0.88 -15.89 -45.38
CA PHE A 56 -0.05 -15.27 -44.44
C PHE A 56 -0.84 -16.33 -43.66
N ALA A 57 -1.20 -17.45 -44.29
CA ALA A 57 -1.80 -18.61 -43.63
C ALA A 57 -0.78 -19.38 -42.78
N GLY A 58 0.49 -19.46 -43.20
CA GLY A 58 1.59 -20.01 -42.43
C GLY A 58 1.97 -19.15 -41.22
N MET A 59 1.80 -17.82 -41.30
CA MET A 59 1.94 -16.90 -40.17
C MET A 59 0.72 -16.85 -39.23
N ARG A 60 -0.39 -17.55 -39.55
CA ARG A 60 -1.51 -17.71 -38.61
C ARG A 60 -1.24 -18.74 -37.51
N GLY A 61 -0.08 -19.40 -37.53
CA GLY A 61 0.34 -20.36 -36.51
C GLY A 61 1.22 -19.73 -35.43
N ARG A 62 0.71 -19.72 -34.19
CA ARG A 62 1.41 -19.51 -32.91
C ARG A 62 1.75 -18.06 -32.55
N VAL A 63 0.72 -17.29 -32.18
CA VAL A 63 0.87 -16.50 -30.95
C VAL A 63 0.95 -17.51 -29.81
N SER A 64 2.17 -17.91 -29.46
CA SER A 64 2.40 -18.64 -28.22
C SER A 64 2.10 -17.66 -27.10
N SER A 65 0.87 -17.66 -26.58
CA SER A 65 0.59 -17.02 -25.30
C SER A 65 1.57 -17.62 -24.29
N SER A 66 2.57 -16.84 -23.87
CA SER A 66 3.54 -17.28 -22.86
C SER A 66 2.84 -17.28 -21.50
N TYR A 67 2.07 -18.33 -21.26
CA TYR A 67 1.57 -18.62 -19.93
C TYR A 67 2.76 -18.97 -19.03
N GLN A 68 2.84 -18.29 -17.89
CA GLN A 68 3.73 -18.64 -16.81
C GLN A 68 3.01 -19.62 -15.89
N GLU A 69 3.73 -20.62 -15.41
CA GLU A 69 3.22 -21.63 -14.49
C GLU A 69 3.60 -21.27 -13.05
N GLU A 70 2.65 -21.38 -12.13
CA GLU A 70 2.84 -21.25 -10.69
C GLU A 70 2.18 -22.43 -9.99
N ILE A 71 2.88 -23.00 -9.02
CA ILE A 71 2.40 -24.17 -8.29
C ILE A 71 1.81 -23.69 -6.96
N ALA A 72 0.58 -24.11 -6.67
CA ALA A 72 -0.08 -23.82 -5.41
C ALA A 72 0.68 -24.47 -4.24
N LYS A 73 1.08 -23.67 -3.25
CA LYS A 73 1.88 -24.12 -2.10
C LYS A 73 1.18 -23.77 -0.80
N LYS A 74 1.40 -24.57 0.24
CA LYS A 74 1.01 -24.21 1.59
C LYS A 74 1.96 -23.16 2.14
N ARG A 75 1.41 -22.06 2.66
CA ARG A 75 2.15 -21.00 3.34
C ARG A 75 1.34 -20.48 4.51
N ASP A 76 2.03 -19.91 5.48
CA ASP A 76 1.39 -19.10 6.50
C ASP A 76 1.25 -17.69 5.93
N ILE A 77 0.04 -17.14 5.97
CA ILE A 77 -0.25 -15.78 5.54
C ILE A 77 -0.75 -15.04 6.77
N SER A 78 -0.09 -13.93 7.11
CA SER A 78 -0.48 -13.06 8.20
C SER A 78 -0.56 -11.64 7.70
N THR A 79 -1.60 -10.92 8.09
CA THR A 79 -1.76 -9.50 7.82
C THR A 79 -1.69 -8.73 9.13
N TYR A 80 -1.24 -7.48 9.06
CA TYR A 80 -1.05 -6.64 10.22
C TYR A 80 -1.73 -5.29 10.02
N TYR A 81 -2.23 -4.72 11.10
CA TYR A 81 -2.42 -3.29 11.23
C TYR A 81 -1.09 -2.67 11.64
N SER A 82 -0.62 -1.70 10.87
CA SER A 82 0.67 -1.04 11.09
C SER A 82 0.44 0.42 11.43
N PHE A 83 0.98 0.86 12.55
CA PHE A 83 0.90 2.24 13.03
C PHE A 83 2.29 2.75 13.39
N SER A 84 2.48 4.06 13.38
CA SER A 84 3.75 4.68 13.77
C SER A 84 3.53 5.61 14.95
N GLY A 85 4.48 5.63 15.88
CA GLY A 85 4.41 6.46 17.08
C GLY A 85 5.78 6.71 17.67
N ASN A 86 5.80 7.33 18.85
CA ASN A 86 7.02 7.56 19.61
C ASN A 86 6.89 6.92 20.99
N LEU A 87 8.03 6.47 21.52
CA LEU A 87 8.12 5.93 22.86
C LEU A 87 8.11 7.04 23.90
N THR A 88 7.29 6.86 24.93
CA THR A 88 7.22 7.73 26.09
C THR A 88 7.23 6.89 27.36
N PRO A 89 7.76 7.42 28.48
CA PRO A 89 7.57 6.81 29.79
C PRO A 89 6.08 6.65 30.10
N VAL A 90 5.66 5.53 30.69
CA VAL A 90 4.27 5.36 31.17
C VAL A 90 3.96 6.40 32.24
N THR A 91 4.93 6.63 33.14
CA THR A 91 4.83 7.65 34.17
C THR A 91 5.83 8.76 33.88
N ASP A 92 5.30 9.96 33.66
CA ASP A 92 6.05 11.22 33.66
C ASP A 92 5.18 12.27 34.35
N LYS A 93 5.50 12.56 35.62
CA LYS A 93 4.70 13.47 36.45
C LYS A 93 5.58 14.55 37.07
N GLN A 94 5.19 15.79 36.82
CA GLN A 94 5.72 16.93 37.54
C GLN A 94 4.92 17.15 38.83
N GLN A 95 5.59 16.94 39.95
CA GLN A 95 5.05 17.20 41.27
C GLN A 95 5.25 18.66 41.66
N THR A 96 4.19 19.30 42.13
CA THR A 96 4.19 20.70 42.57
C THR A 96 3.75 20.83 44.02
N ALA A 97 4.13 21.93 44.67
CA ALA A 97 3.67 22.28 46.00
C ALA A 97 2.18 22.62 45.98
N LYS A 98 1.40 22.02 46.89
CA LYS A 98 -0.04 22.31 47.02
C LYS A 98 -0.31 23.55 47.87
N GLU A 99 0.62 23.87 48.77
CA GLU A 99 0.51 24.94 49.76
C GLU A 99 1.86 25.65 49.90
N ALA A 100 1.85 26.83 50.50
CA ALA A 100 3.09 27.56 50.77
C ALA A 100 3.88 26.86 51.89
N LEU A 101 5.12 26.46 51.61
CA LEU A 101 5.95 25.72 52.57
C LEU A 101 7.41 26.15 52.47
N LYS A 102 8.10 26.16 53.62
CA LYS A 102 9.55 26.38 53.68
C LYS A 102 10.27 25.05 53.85
N VAL A 103 11.07 24.66 52.87
CA VAL A 103 11.83 23.40 52.85
C VAL A 103 12.85 23.39 53.99
N LYS A 104 12.81 22.39 54.85
CA LYS A 104 13.75 22.21 55.96
C LYS A 104 14.76 21.10 55.70
N GLU A 105 14.31 20.02 55.08
CA GLU A 105 15.11 18.83 54.80
C GLU A 105 14.57 18.13 53.55
N LEU A 106 15.47 17.65 52.70
CA LEU A 106 15.19 16.81 51.55
C LEU A 106 15.57 15.38 51.91
N TYR A 107 14.77 14.41 51.48
CA TYR A 107 15.00 12.98 51.73
C TYR A 107 15.43 12.21 50.48
N VAL A 108 15.47 12.87 49.32
CA VAL A 108 15.79 12.29 48.02
C VAL A 108 16.71 13.23 47.25
N GLU A 109 17.49 12.66 46.34
CA GLU A 109 18.35 13.36 45.39
C GLU A 109 17.93 13.05 43.94
N GLU A 110 18.47 13.80 42.98
CA GLU A 110 18.27 13.49 41.56
C GLU A 110 18.91 12.14 41.21
N GLY A 111 18.15 11.28 40.54
CA GLY A 111 18.53 9.90 40.22
C GLY A 111 18.05 8.86 41.22
N ASP A 112 17.47 9.24 42.36
CA ASP A 112 16.90 8.29 43.31
C ASP A 112 15.60 7.66 42.79
N VAL A 113 15.44 6.36 43.05
CA VAL A 113 14.17 5.65 42.83
C VAL A 113 13.28 5.83 44.06
N VAL A 114 12.04 6.25 43.84
CA VAL A 114 11.04 6.49 44.88
C VAL A 114 9.79 5.68 44.63
N ASP A 115 9.18 5.16 45.70
CA ASP A 115 7.86 4.54 45.64
C ASP A 115 6.73 5.57 45.84
N GLU A 116 5.54 5.32 45.30
CA GLU A 116 4.35 6.10 45.61
C GLU A 116 4.14 6.20 47.13
N GLY A 117 4.02 7.42 47.65
CA GLY A 117 3.88 7.67 49.08
C GLY A 117 5.20 7.78 49.86
N GLN A 118 6.37 7.62 49.22
CA GLN A 118 7.66 7.90 49.85
C GLN A 118 7.84 9.39 50.14
N ALA A 119 8.37 9.75 51.31
CA ALA A 119 8.59 11.16 51.66
C ALA A 119 9.73 11.75 50.81
N LEU A 120 9.46 12.84 50.09
CA LEU A 120 10.45 13.58 49.30
C LEU A 120 11.14 14.66 50.12
N LEU A 121 10.37 15.38 50.95
CA LEU A 121 10.89 16.47 51.78
C LEU A 121 10.07 16.69 53.05
N ARG A 122 10.65 17.45 53.98
CA ARG A 122 10.00 17.96 55.18
C ARG A 122 10.09 19.48 55.23
N ALA A 123 8.96 20.11 55.48
CA ALA A 123 8.83 21.54 55.69
C ALA A 123 9.15 21.95 57.14
N SER A 124 9.33 23.25 57.36
CA SER A 124 9.71 23.81 58.65
C SER A 124 8.63 23.68 59.73
N ASP A 125 7.36 23.61 59.31
CA ASP A 125 6.18 23.38 60.14
C ASP A 125 5.97 21.88 60.50
N GLY A 126 6.81 20.99 59.96
CA GLY A 126 6.72 19.54 60.15
C GLY A 126 5.95 18.80 59.05
N THR A 127 5.32 19.50 58.11
CA THR A 127 4.60 18.91 56.99
C THR A 127 5.54 18.11 56.09
N ARG A 128 5.10 16.94 55.63
CA ARG A 128 5.86 16.10 54.70
C ARG A 128 5.17 16.08 53.35
N VAL A 129 5.97 16.15 52.29
CA VAL A 129 5.50 15.97 50.93
C VAL A 129 5.92 14.58 50.47
N TYR A 130 4.97 13.84 49.92
CA TYR A 130 5.16 12.46 49.49
C TYR A 130 5.11 12.35 47.96
N ALA A 131 5.84 11.39 47.40
CA ALA A 131 5.84 11.07 45.98
C ALA A 131 4.42 10.70 45.52
N ILE A 132 3.99 11.30 44.40
CA ILE A 132 2.67 11.05 43.81
C ILE A 132 2.60 9.79 42.94
N CYS A 133 3.75 9.20 42.62
CA CYS A 133 3.89 7.99 41.80
C CYS A 133 5.24 7.33 42.06
N THR A 134 5.35 6.05 41.73
CA THR A 134 6.62 5.32 41.70
C THR A 134 7.44 5.70 40.46
N GLY A 135 8.76 5.84 40.60
CA GLY A 135 9.68 6.08 39.50
C GLY A 135 11.01 6.69 39.95
N THR A 136 11.80 7.17 39.00
CA THR A 136 13.08 7.84 39.25
C THR A 136 12.89 9.35 39.31
N VAL A 137 13.51 10.02 40.28
CA VAL A 137 13.54 11.49 40.37
C VAL A 137 14.46 12.03 39.28
N GLU A 138 13.91 12.45 38.15
CA GLU A 138 14.67 12.99 37.02
C GLU A 138 15.17 14.43 37.29
N THR A 139 14.38 15.21 38.02
CA THR A 139 14.77 16.59 38.37
C THR A 139 14.20 16.94 39.74
N LEU A 140 15.02 17.57 40.58
CA LEU A 140 14.63 18.11 41.89
C LEU A 140 14.77 19.63 41.84
N SER A 141 13.65 20.33 41.75
CA SER A 141 13.60 21.79 41.55
C SER A 141 13.61 22.58 42.86
N VAL A 142 14.05 21.97 43.96
CA VAL A 142 13.97 22.54 45.30
C VAL A 142 15.24 22.29 46.09
N GLU A 143 15.65 23.30 46.85
CA GLU A 143 16.79 23.23 47.76
C GLU A 143 16.36 23.44 49.22
N LYS A 144 17.27 23.16 50.13
CA LYS A 144 17.05 23.45 51.55
C LYS A 144 16.90 24.95 51.76
N ASP A 145 15.99 25.33 52.66
CA ASP A 145 15.61 26.71 52.99
C ASP A 145 14.78 27.45 51.93
N ASP A 146 14.44 26.81 50.81
CA ASP A 146 13.54 27.37 49.80
C ASP A 146 12.13 27.63 50.33
N GLN A 147 11.52 28.71 49.84
CA GLN A 147 10.12 29.02 50.07
C GLN A 147 9.32 28.71 48.80
N LEU A 148 8.49 27.68 48.88
CA LEU A 148 7.61 27.27 47.80
C LEU A 148 6.24 27.91 47.96
N GLN A 149 5.62 28.25 46.83
CA GLN A 149 4.23 28.68 46.75
C GLN A 149 3.39 27.57 46.10
N PRO A 150 2.06 27.60 46.24
CA PRO A 150 1.20 26.70 45.49
C PRO A 150 1.52 26.74 43.98
N GLY A 151 1.76 25.58 43.39
CA GLY A 151 2.16 25.43 41.99
C GLY A 151 3.67 25.45 41.72
N SER A 152 4.51 25.79 42.71
CA SER A 152 5.98 25.69 42.56
C SER A 152 6.40 24.24 42.29
N PRO A 153 7.26 23.97 41.30
CA PRO A 153 7.75 22.62 41.02
C PRO A 153 8.59 22.11 42.20
N ILE A 154 8.40 20.84 42.55
CA ILE A 154 9.17 20.13 43.58
C ILE A 154 10.11 19.14 42.90
N ALA A 155 9.53 18.16 42.20
CA ALA A 155 10.28 17.12 41.54
C ALA A 155 9.57 16.68 40.26
N ARG A 156 10.30 16.15 39.29
CA ARG A 156 9.76 15.39 38.16
C ARG A 156 10.13 13.93 38.34
N ILE A 157 9.13 13.06 38.42
CA ILE A 157 9.28 11.62 38.64
C ILE A 157 8.91 10.90 37.36
N VAL A 158 9.82 10.06 36.86
CA VAL A 158 9.69 9.36 35.58
C VAL A 158 10.00 7.87 35.73
N ASP A 159 9.15 7.02 35.18
CA ASP A 159 9.37 5.56 35.12
C ASP A 159 10.02 5.18 33.78
N TYR A 160 11.28 4.76 33.82
CA TYR A 160 12.01 4.29 32.64
C TYR A 160 11.96 2.76 32.46
N ASP A 161 11.44 2.01 33.44
CA ASP A 161 11.35 0.55 33.38
C ASP A 161 10.14 0.09 32.54
N THR A 162 9.13 0.95 32.47
CA THR A 162 7.95 0.73 31.64
C THR A 162 7.78 1.88 30.64
N LEU A 163 7.91 1.56 29.36
CA LEU A 163 7.68 2.51 28.27
C LEU A 163 6.37 2.17 27.56
N GLU A 164 5.75 3.17 26.97
CA GLU A 164 4.59 3.02 26.11
C GLU A 164 4.85 3.68 24.76
N VAL A 165 4.25 3.11 23.71
CA VAL A 165 4.15 3.77 22.40
C VAL A 165 2.71 4.27 22.22
N SER A 166 2.56 5.56 21.96
CA SER A 166 1.27 6.16 21.59
C SER A 166 1.15 6.21 20.08
N VAL A 167 0.11 5.60 19.54
CA VAL A 167 -0.19 5.57 18.10
C VAL A 167 -1.60 6.12 17.83
N ASP A 168 -1.75 6.81 16.70
CA ASP A 168 -3.04 7.30 16.24
C ASP A 168 -3.70 6.29 15.29
N VAL A 169 -4.89 5.82 15.65
CA VAL A 169 -5.63 4.79 14.92
C VAL A 169 -6.92 5.36 14.36
N ASP A 170 -7.22 5.11 13.08
CA ASP A 170 -8.47 5.54 12.43
C ASP A 170 -9.70 4.85 13.09
N GLU A 171 -10.83 5.54 13.12
CA GLU A 171 -12.14 5.03 13.55
C GLU A 171 -12.53 3.69 12.89
N TYR A 172 -12.13 3.44 11.64
CA TYR A 172 -12.43 2.16 10.98
C TYR A 172 -11.59 0.98 11.49
N ASP A 173 -10.42 1.26 12.08
CA ASP A 173 -9.45 0.24 12.51
C ASP A 173 -9.42 0.06 14.04
N VAL A 174 -9.88 1.06 14.81
CA VAL A 174 -9.84 1.04 16.28
C VAL A 174 -10.62 -0.13 16.88
N ASP A 175 -11.74 -0.52 16.26
CA ASP A 175 -12.57 -1.65 16.69
C ASP A 175 -11.86 -3.01 16.60
N ALA A 176 -10.82 -3.11 15.77
CA ALA A 176 -10.02 -4.31 15.65
C ALA A 176 -9.00 -4.46 16.79
N LEU A 177 -8.78 -3.41 17.58
CA LEU A 177 -7.90 -3.38 18.74
C LEU A 177 -8.71 -3.61 20.02
N SER A 178 -8.10 -4.27 20.99
CA SER A 178 -8.72 -4.53 22.29
C SER A 178 -7.68 -4.44 23.40
N LEU A 179 -8.14 -4.08 24.60
CA LEU A 179 -7.29 -4.04 25.78
C LEU A 179 -6.63 -5.40 26.00
N GLY A 180 -5.32 -5.39 26.23
CA GLY A 180 -4.52 -6.58 26.41
C GLY A 180 -4.12 -7.29 25.12
N LYS A 181 -4.53 -6.82 23.92
CA LYS A 181 -4.10 -7.41 22.65
C LYS A 181 -2.60 -7.25 22.46
N GLU A 182 -1.96 -8.31 21.98
CA GLU A 182 -0.52 -8.33 21.73
C GLU A 182 -0.19 -7.74 20.35
N GLY A 183 0.95 -7.05 20.28
CA GLY A 183 1.50 -6.49 19.05
C GLY A 183 3.02 -6.53 19.07
N GLU A 184 3.62 -6.37 17.90
CA GLU A 184 5.06 -6.27 17.72
C GLU A 184 5.43 -4.80 17.56
N VAL A 185 6.35 -4.31 18.39
CA VAL A 185 6.84 -2.93 18.35
C VAL A 185 8.25 -2.93 17.81
N TYR A 186 8.43 -2.42 16.60
CA TYR A 186 9.71 -2.26 15.93
C TYR A 186 10.29 -0.87 16.21
N ILE A 187 11.44 -0.82 16.86
CA ILE A 187 12.08 0.43 17.29
C ILE A 187 13.13 0.82 16.25
N ASN A 188 12.81 1.86 15.48
CA ASN A 188 13.57 2.27 14.29
C ASN A 188 15.03 2.63 14.58
N ALA A 189 15.29 3.25 15.74
CA ALA A 189 16.62 3.74 16.09
C ALA A 189 17.64 2.61 16.36
N ILE A 190 17.16 1.43 16.75
CA ILE A 190 18.00 0.31 17.20
C ILE A 190 17.76 -0.99 16.41
N ASP A 191 16.91 -0.96 15.38
CA ASP A 191 16.58 -2.11 14.51
C ASP A 191 16.19 -3.36 15.34
N LYS A 192 15.28 -3.15 16.30
CA LYS A 192 14.86 -4.18 17.26
C LYS A 192 13.35 -4.25 17.37
N THR A 193 12.82 -5.47 17.34
CA THR A 193 11.41 -5.75 17.61
C THR A 193 11.25 -6.25 19.04
N VAL A 194 10.32 -5.65 19.78
CA VAL A 194 9.92 -6.08 21.13
C VAL A 194 8.42 -6.36 21.18
N PRO A 195 7.97 -7.32 22.01
CA PRO A 195 6.55 -7.52 22.22
C PRO A 195 5.96 -6.33 22.98
N GLY A 196 4.79 -5.88 22.56
CA GLY A 196 3.99 -4.87 23.23
C GLY A 196 2.57 -5.35 23.50
N ARG A 197 1.90 -4.71 24.45
CA ARG A 197 0.52 -5.02 24.81
C ARG A 197 -0.30 -3.74 24.87
N VAL A 198 -1.48 -3.74 24.24
CA VAL A 198 -2.41 -2.62 24.30
C VAL A 198 -2.85 -2.40 25.75
N SER A 199 -2.50 -1.25 26.33
CA SER A 199 -2.81 -0.88 27.71
C SER A 199 -3.96 0.12 27.80
N GLU A 200 -4.08 1.02 26.82
CA GLU A 200 -5.11 2.05 26.79
C GLU A 200 -5.62 2.27 25.36
N ILE A 201 -6.93 2.45 25.23
CA ILE A 201 -7.58 2.91 24.00
C ILE A 201 -8.41 4.14 24.40
N SER A 202 -8.05 5.30 23.87
CA SER A 202 -8.77 6.54 24.15
C SER A 202 -10.24 6.41 23.72
N ARG A 203 -11.14 6.92 24.55
CA ARG A 203 -12.57 7.04 24.20
C ARG A 203 -12.90 8.31 23.43
N SER A 204 -11.93 9.21 23.33
CA SER A 204 -12.05 10.51 22.67
C SER A 204 -11.22 10.52 21.39
N ALA A 205 -11.85 10.87 20.28
CA ALA A 205 -11.17 11.04 19.00
C ALA A 205 -10.62 12.46 18.84
N THR A 206 -9.50 12.57 18.14
CA THR A 206 -8.98 13.82 17.58
C THR A 206 -9.30 13.85 16.10
N VAL A 207 -10.04 14.87 15.65
CA VAL A 207 -10.41 14.99 14.23
C VAL A 207 -9.40 15.87 13.51
N THR A 208 -8.66 15.29 12.56
CA THR A 208 -7.68 15.99 11.74
C THR A 208 -8.01 15.78 10.27
N GLY A 209 -8.22 16.87 9.52
CA GLY A 209 -8.53 16.78 8.08
C GLY A 209 -9.85 16.06 7.77
N GLY A 210 -10.77 15.98 8.73
CA GLY A 210 -12.05 15.26 8.58
C GLY A 210 -11.97 13.75 8.85
N VAL A 211 -10.82 13.25 9.29
CA VAL A 211 -10.63 11.86 9.73
C VAL A 211 -10.52 11.84 11.25
N SER A 212 -11.24 10.93 11.90
CA SER A 212 -11.25 10.71 13.34
C SER A 212 -10.12 9.76 13.74
N TYR A 213 -9.22 10.19 14.61
CA TYR A 213 -8.14 9.35 15.15
C TYR A 213 -8.33 9.12 16.65
N TYR A 214 -8.16 7.89 17.08
CA TYR A 214 -8.15 7.47 18.48
C TYR A 214 -6.73 7.14 18.90
N ALA A 215 -6.26 7.77 19.96
CA ALA A 215 -4.96 7.45 20.54
C ALA A 215 -5.04 6.08 21.22
N VAL A 216 -4.15 5.17 20.82
CA VAL A 216 -3.97 3.85 21.42
C VAL A 216 -2.57 3.77 21.98
N LYS A 217 -2.45 3.29 23.22
CA LYS A 217 -1.18 3.09 23.88
C LYS A 217 -0.87 1.61 24.00
N LEU A 218 0.38 1.27 23.69
CA LEU A 218 0.90 -0.07 23.91
C LEU A 218 2.09 0.00 24.85
N GLU A 219 2.00 -0.70 25.97
CA GLU A 219 3.11 -0.88 26.90
C GLU A 219 4.11 -1.88 26.33
N ILE A 220 5.39 -1.54 26.48
CA ILE A 220 6.53 -2.40 26.17
C ILE A 220 7.42 -2.49 27.40
N GLY A 221 8.05 -3.64 27.59
CA GLY A 221 9.12 -3.76 28.59
C GLY A 221 10.30 -2.89 28.17
N ALA A 222 10.85 -2.12 29.10
CA ALA A 222 12.09 -1.41 28.83
C ALA A 222 13.28 -2.37 28.76
N ASP A 223 14.23 -1.99 27.92
CA ASP A 223 15.54 -2.60 27.79
C ASP A 223 16.54 -1.43 27.83
N GLU A 224 17.76 -1.63 28.35
CA GLU A 224 18.75 -0.55 28.49
C GLU A 224 19.06 0.19 27.16
N SER A 225 18.84 -0.48 26.02
CA SER A 225 19.01 0.10 24.68
C SER A 225 17.86 1.02 24.26
N ILE A 226 16.69 0.90 24.88
CA ILE A 226 15.48 1.63 24.52
C ILE A 226 15.44 2.94 25.30
N ARG A 227 15.20 4.06 24.60
CA ARG A 227 15.09 5.38 25.21
C ARG A 227 13.76 6.02 24.84
N SER A 228 13.21 6.80 25.77
CA SER A 228 12.10 7.70 25.50
C SER A 228 12.42 8.64 24.35
N GLY A 229 11.43 8.92 23.52
CA GLY A 229 11.53 9.78 22.34
C GLY A 229 11.95 9.06 21.06
N MET A 230 12.34 7.78 21.12
CA MET A 230 12.58 6.99 19.91
C MET A 230 11.28 6.73 19.14
N SER A 231 11.35 6.77 17.81
CA SER A 231 10.23 6.39 16.95
C SER A 231 10.11 4.87 16.85
N ALA A 232 8.88 4.38 16.84
CA ALA A 232 8.57 2.97 16.74
C ALA A 232 7.37 2.72 15.83
N ASP A 233 7.37 1.57 15.17
CA ASP A 233 6.27 1.06 14.36
C ASP A 233 5.61 -0.11 15.08
N VAL A 234 4.30 -0.05 15.21
CA VAL A 234 3.48 -1.04 15.91
C VAL A 234 2.74 -1.87 14.89
N ASN A 235 2.99 -3.18 14.89
CA ASN A 235 2.30 -4.15 14.06
C ASN A 235 1.40 -5.02 14.93
N VAL A 236 0.09 -4.93 14.74
CA VAL A 236 -0.89 -5.76 15.44
C VAL A 236 -1.48 -6.77 14.45
N LEU A 237 -1.46 -8.05 14.81
CA LEU A 237 -2.01 -9.11 13.95
C LEU A 237 -3.49 -8.83 13.64
N LYS A 238 -3.81 -8.80 12.35
CA LYS A 238 -5.16 -8.60 11.82
C LYS A 238 -5.81 -9.94 11.52
N ASP A 239 -5.34 -10.62 10.49
CA ASP A 239 -5.82 -11.93 10.08
C ASP A 239 -4.65 -12.90 9.91
N GLN A 240 -4.90 -14.18 10.18
CA GLN A 240 -3.91 -15.22 10.00
C GLN A 240 -4.53 -16.48 9.38
N ALA A 241 -3.84 -17.02 8.39
CA ALA A 241 -4.16 -18.29 7.75
C ALA A 241 -2.92 -19.18 7.77
N LEU A 242 -2.89 -20.14 8.70
CA LEU A 242 -1.78 -21.10 8.84
C LEU A 242 -1.91 -22.25 7.84
N SER A 243 -0.79 -22.63 7.24
CA SER A 243 -0.67 -23.74 6.28
C SER A 243 -1.72 -23.71 5.17
N ALA A 244 -2.08 -22.51 4.73
CA ALA A 244 -3.11 -22.25 3.74
C ALA A 244 -2.58 -22.47 2.33
N VAL A 245 -3.39 -23.08 1.46
CA VAL A 245 -3.07 -23.15 0.02
C VAL A 245 -3.06 -21.73 -0.51
N SER A 246 -1.93 -21.31 -1.06
CA SER A 246 -1.71 -19.94 -1.49
C SER A 246 -1.16 -19.86 -2.91
N LEU A 247 -1.55 -18.78 -3.57
CA LEU A 247 -1.01 -18.37 -4.86
C LEU A 247 -0.50 -16.93 -4.78
N PRO A 248 0.54 -16.58 -5.54
CA PRO A 248 0.91 -15.19 -5.73
C PRO A 248 -0.28 -14.41 -6.31
N VAL A 249 -0.48 -13.15 -5.88
CA VAL A 249 -1.58 -12.30 -6.39
C VAL A 249 -1.51 -12.16 -7.92
N LYS A 250 -0.30 -12.14 -8.50
CA LYS A 250 -0.07 -12.15 -9.95
C LYS A 250 -0.65 -13.37 -10.68
N ALA A 251 -0.90 -14.50 -10.02
CA ALA A 251 -1.46 -15.69 -10.65
C ALA A 251 -3.00 -15.65 -10.73
N LEU A 252 -3.64 -14.71 -10.00
CA LEU A 252 -5.07 -14.50 -10.05
C LEU A 252 -5.46 -13.64 -11.26
N SER A 253 -6.65 -13.90 -11.79
CA SER A 253 -7.33 -13.06 -12.76
C SER A 253 -8.76 -12.77 -12.27
N TYR A 254 -9.35 -11.69 -12.76
CA TYR A 254 -10.70 -11.27 -12.38
C TYR A 254 -11.56 -11.14 -13.62
N ASP A 255 -12.82 -11.56 -13.51
CA ASP A 255 -13.79 -11.37 -14.59
C ASP A 255 -14.36 -9.94 -14.60
N GLU A 256 -15.30 -9.66 -15.51
CA GLU A 256 -15.97 -8.36 -15.62
C GLU A 256 -16.74 -7.94 -14.37
N TYR A 257 -17.12 -8.91 -13.52
CA TYR A 257 -17.86 -8.70 -12.28
C TYR A 257 -16.95 -8.73 -11.05
N ASN A 258 -15.63 -8.62 -11.25
CA ASN A 258 -14.61 -8.68 -10.21
C ASN A 258 -14.62 -10.00 -9.43
N LYS A 259 -15.05 -11.12 -10.04
CA LYS A 259 -14.97 -12.45 -9.46
C LYS A 259 -13.61 -13.08 -9.78
N PRO A 260 -12.88 -13.58 -8.76
CA PRO A 260 -11.55 -14.13 -8.95
C PRO A 260 -11.62 -15.53 -9.59
N PHE A 261 -10.71 -15.76 -10.53
CA PHE A 261 -10.51 -17.06 -11.17
C PHE A 261 -9.03 -17.30 -11.47
N VAL A 262 -8.70 -18.57 -11.71
CA VAL A 262 -7.38 -19.03 -12.13
C VAL A 262 -7.49 -19.80 -13.46
N LEU A 263 -6.39 -19.89 -14.21
CA LEU A 263 -6.34 -20.75 -15.38
C LEU A 263 -5.65 -22.07 -15.03
N VAL A 264 -6.31 -23.17 -15.32
CA VAL A 264 -5.79 -24.53 -15.18
C VAL A 264 -5.70 -25.18 -16.55
N LYS A 265 -4.77 -26.12 -16.70
CA LYS A 265 -4.60 -26.86 -17.96
C LYS A 265 -5.32 -28.21 -17.85
N GLU A 266 -6.44 -28.35 -18.54
CA GLU A 266 -7.24 -29.59 -18.60
C GLU A 266 -7.29 -30.09 -20.04
N ASN A 267 -6.89 -31.34 -20.29
CA ASN A 267 -6.86 -31.97 -21.64
C ASN A 267 -6.13 -31.12 -22.69
N ASP A 268 -4.98 -30.54 -22.33
CA ASP A 268 -4.16 -29.64 -23.16
C ASP A 268 -4.85 -28.31 -23.56
N LYS A 269 -5.98 -27.98 -22.92
CA LYS A 269 -6.69 -26.70 -23.07
C LYS A 269 -6.65 -25.90 -21.78
N MET A 270 -6.59 -24.59 -21.92
CA MET A 270 -6.69 -23.66 -20.80
C MET A 270 -8.16 -23.50 -20.41
N VAL A 271 -8.49 -23.81 -19.16
CA VAL A 271 -9.83 -23.70 -18.60
C VAL A 271 -9.80 -22.70 -17.45
N THR A 272 -10.78 -21.80 -17.40
CA THR A 272 -10.99 -20.89 -16.29
C THR A 272 -11.66 -21.63 -15.14
N ARG A 273 -11.14 -21.48 -13.93
CA ARG A 273 -11.72 -22.05 -12.73
C ARG A 273 -11.93 -20.95 -11.69
N ALA A 274 -13.18 -20.79 -11.26
CA ALA A 274 -13.51 -19.86 -10.19
C ALA A 274 -12.84 -20.30 -8.88
N VAL A 275 -12.37 -19.33 -8.11
CA VAL A 275 -11.75 -19.57 -6.80
C VAL A 275 -12.42 -18.71 -5.73
N THR A 276 -12.39 -19.18 -4.49
CA THR A 276 -12.78 -18.35 -3.33
C THR A 276 -11.50 -17.92 -2.62
N LEU A 277 -11.33 -16.62 -2.41
CA LEU A 277 -10.16 -16.05 -1.76
C LEU A 277 -10.41 -15.87 -0.26
N GLY A 278 -9.32 -15.96 0.52
CA GLY A 278 -9.30 -15.67 1.95
C GLY A 278 -8.31 -14.53 2.26
N VAL A 279 -7.50 -14.73 3.30
CA VAL A 279 -6.49 -13.75 3.75
C VAL A 279 -5.47 -13.47 2.64
N SER A 280 -5.10 -12.20 2.48
CA SER A 280 -4.12 -11.74 1.49
C SER A 280 -3.13 -10.77 2.13
N ASP A 281 -1.84 -11.04 1.99
CA ASP A 281 -0.74 -10.17 2.46
C ASP A 281 -0.28 -9.17 1.37
N GLY A 282 -0.98 -9.13 0.23
CA GLY A 282 -0.65 -8.29 -0.93
C GLY A 282 0.37 -8.92 -1.89
N LEU A 283 1.12 -9.94 -1.46
CA LEU A 283 2.03 -10.72 -2.31
C LEU A 283 1.41 -12.07 -2.68
N ASN A 284 0.82 -12.73 -1.70
CA ASN A 284 0.16 -14.01 -1.79
C ASN A 284 -1.24 -13.90 -1.19
N VAL A 285 -2.12 -14.77 -1.69
CA VAL A 285 -3.50 -14.87 -1.25
C VAL A 285 -3.85 -16.31 -0.94
N GLN A 286 -4.58 -16.50 0.15
CA GLN A 286 -5.17 -17.77 0.52
C GLN A 286 -6.28 -18.13 -0.46
N ILE A 287 -6.25 -19.38 -0.93
CA ILE A 287 -7.33 -19.97 -1.72
C ILE A 287 -8.14 -20.90 -0.80
N LEU A 288 -9.38 -20.51 -0.52
CA LEU A 288 -10.33 -21.30 0.29
C LEU A 288 -10.95 -22.44 -0.52
N SER A 289 -11.20 -22.21 -1.82
CA SER A 289 -11.76 -23.21 -2.72
C SER A 289 -11.32 -22.99 -4.17
N GLY A 290 -11.34 -24.08 -4.96
CA GLY A 290 -11.07 -24.07 -6.40
C GLY A 290 -9.65 -24.52 -6.80
N VAL A 291 -8.68 -24.50 -5.88
CA VAL A 291 -7.30 -24.95 -6.15
C VAL A 291 -6.81 -25.85 -5.03
N SER A 292 -6.18 -26.96 -5.39
CA SER A 292 -5.56 -27.88 -4.44
C SER A 292 -4.06 -27.63 -4.30
N GLN A 293 -3.47 -28.06 -3.18
CA GLN A 293 -2.01 -28.01 -3.01
C GLN A 293 -1.30 -28.81 -4.12
N GLY A 294 -0.23 -28.23 -4.66
CA GLY A 294 0.59 -28.85 -5.71
C GLY A 294 0.00 -28.71 -7.11
N GLU A 295 -1.17 -28.08 -7.26
CA GLU A 295 -1.78 -27.85 -8.56
C GLU A 295 -1.08 -26.74 -9.33
N SER A 296 -0.84 -26.99 -10.62
CA SER A 296 -0.24 -26.03 -11.56
C SER A 296 -1.29 -25.07 -12.08
N ILE A 297 -1.09 -23.79 -11.78
CA ILE A 297 -1.89 -22.67 -12.23
C ILE A 297 -1.09 -21.88 -13.26
N TYR A 298 -1.80 -21.36 -14.24
CA TYR A 298 -1.19 -20.61 -15.32
C TYR A 298 -1.72 -19.17 -15.34
N TYR A 299 -0.85 -18.23 -15.68
CA TYR A 299 -1.24 -16.84 -15.83
C TYR A 299 -0.42 -16.17 -16.93
N THR A 300 -0.98 -15.13 -17.52
CA THR A 300 -0.27 -14.35 -18.53
C THR A 300 0.49 -13.22 -17.83
N ALA A 301 1.80 -13.15 -18.01
CA ALA A 301 2.65 -12.17 -17.32
C ALA A 301 2.48 -10.72 -17.82
N ASN A 302 1.86 -10.51 -18.99
CA ASN A 302 1.66 -9.18 -19.57
C ASN A 302 0.23 -8.70 -19.36
N ASP A 303 0.05 -7.53 -18.72
CA ASP A 303 -1.26 -6.91 -18.51
C ASP A 303 -2.01 -6.64 -19.83
N MET A 304 -1.30 -6.29 -20.91
CA MET A 304 -1.91 -6.17 -22.24
C MET A 304 -2.49 -7.49 -22.77
N LEU A 305 -1.81 -8.62 -22.52
CA LEU A 305 -2.30 -9.92 -22.97
C LEU A 305 -3.43 -10.45 -22.09
N ARG A 306 -3.48 -10.06 -20.81
CA ARG A 306 -4.65 -10.31 -19.94
C ARG A 306 -5.90 -9.64 -20.48
N PHE A 307 -5.78 -8.38 -20.89
CA PHE A 307 -6.86 -7.63 -21.52
C PHE A 307 -7.36 -8.32 -22.81
N PHE A 308 -6.46 -8.77 -23.68
CA PHE A 308 -6.86 -9.47 -24.92
C PHE A 308 -7.43 -10.88 -24.67
N ALA A 309 -6.93 -11.61 -23.66
CA ALA A 309 -7.50 -12.90 -23.27
C ALA A 309 -8.94 -12.73 -22.77
N MET A 310 -9.18 -11.72 -21.93
CA MET A 310 -10.52 -11.36 -21.43
C MET A 310 -11.48 -11.02 -22.58
N GLN A 311 -11.05 -10.21 -23.56
CA GLN A 311 -11.88 -9.90 -24.74
C GLN A 311 -12.20 -11.13 -25.61
N ARG A 312 -11.28 -12.10 -25.68
CA ARG A 312 -11.49 -13.32 -26.46
C ARG A 312 -12.52 -14.23 -25.78
N ASP A 313 -12.42 -14.37 -24.47
CA ASP A 313 -13.34 -15.21 -23.70
C ASP A 313 -14.77 -14.59 -23.70
N MET A 314 -14.89 -13.26 -23.60
CA MET A 314 -16.14 -12.52 -23.86
C MET A 314 -16.78 -12.87 -25.21
N ARG A 315 -15.97 -12.87 -26.28
CA ARG A 315 -16.48 -13.22 -27.62
C ARG A 315 -16.96 -14.66 -27.69
N SER A 316 -16.28 -15.58 -27.01
CA SER A 316 -16.67 -16.98 -26.97
C SER A 316 -17.95 -17.23 -26.18
N SER A 317 -18.13 -16.58 -25.02
CA SER A 317 -19.34 -16.70 -24.21
C SER A 317 -20.57 -16.05 -24.88
N MET A 318 -20.38 -14.92 -25.58
CA MET A 318 -21.43 -14.30 -26.39
C MET A 318 -21.88 -15.18 -27.55
N GLN A 319 -20.96 -15.88 -28.22
CA GLN A 319 -21.30 -16.82 -29.29
C GLN A 319 -22.04 -18.05 -28.78
N GLN A 320 -21.75 -18.50 -27.56
CA GLN A 320 -22.39 -19.65 -26.93
C GLN A 320 -23.79 -19.33 -26.39
N SER A 321 -24.02 -18.09 -25.93
CA SER A 321 -25.34 -17.59 -25.50
C SER A 321 -26.31 -17.31 -26.66
N MET A 322 -25.80 -17.05 -27.87
CA MET A 322 -26.64 -16.82 -29.06
C MET A 322 -26.98 -18.10 -29.83
N GLY A 323 -26.42 -19.24 -29.42
CA GLY A 323 -26.60 -20.54 -30.07
C GLY A 323 -27.57 -21.51 -29.37
N ASN A 324 -28.19 -21.09 -28.26
CA ASN A 324 -29.21 -21.85 -27.52
C ASN A 324 -30.57 -21.17 -27.59
#